data_AF-A0A355BN55-F1
#
_entry.id   AF-A0A355BN55-F1
#
_cell.length_a   1.000
_cell.length_b   1.000
_cell.length_c   1.000
_cell.angle_alpha   90.00
_cell.angle_beta   90.00
_cell.angle_gamma   90.00
#
_symmetry.space_group_name_H-M   'P 1'
#
loop_
_entity.id
_entity.type
_entity.pdbx_description
1 polymer ?
#
loop_
_entity_poly.entity_id
_entity_poly.type
_entity_poly.pdbx_seq_one_letter_code
_entity_poly.pdbx_strand_id
1 'polypeptide(L)'
;MVRQVQVWCRGGTSFVTFIKVPLNGGSLDSTPVIDGTDLRLRITYVQNKLEAEQLYQDYLGILTDWKLGEDALPLAEGYRAAYFASKVRSGGDWDLKIPLGVSTRYSFLYQLRDGEYIGNHHYGYMGTVAGYSSFVLRVAAGAYQVWSGTSHWEFMSSYFDDPNDQIAINDGIHDVNLDFGEGVFW
;
A
#
# COMPACT_ATOMS: atom_id res chain seq x y z
N MET A 1 27.71 -10.41 15.93
CA MET A 1 27.43 -11.86 15.89
C MET A 1 26.05 -12.04 15.26
N VAL A 2 26.01 -12.43 13.98
CA VAL A 2 24.76 -12.62 13.22
C VAL A 2 24.05 -13.84 13.79
N ARG A 3 22.76 -13.71 14.15
CA ARG A 3 21.91 -14.85 14.50
C ARG A 3 20.81 -14.96 13.44
N GLN A 4 20.67 -16.16 12.90
CA GLN A 4 19.78 -16.50 11.79
C GLN A 4 18.33 -16.07 12.05
N VAL A 5 17.69 -15.53 11.02
CA VAL A 5 16.23 -15.42 10.94
C VAL A 5 15.70 -16.77 10.45
N GLN A 6 14.94 -17.47 11.28
CA GLN A 6 14.20 -18.66 10.85
C GLN A 6 12.78 -18.26 10.42
N VAL A 7 12.48 -18.50 9.14
CA VAL A 7 11.12 -18.44 8.60
C VAL A 7 10.49 -19.81 8.79
N TRP A 8 9.36 -19.87 9.49
CA TRP A 8 8.55 -21.09 9.60
C TRP A 8 7.30 -20.94 8.73
N CYS A 9 7.19 -21.77 7.70
CA CYS A 9 5.95 -21.95 6.95
C CYS A 9 5.21 -23.18 7.47
N ARG A 10 4.02 -23.00 8.02
CA ARG A 10 3.07 -24.10 8.25
C ARG A 10 1.66 -23.63 7.88
N GLY A 11 1.12 -24.19 6.80
CA GLY A 11 -0.34 -24.24 6.59
C GLY A 11 -1.05 -22.99 6.05
N GLY A 12 -0.45 -22.22 5.14
CA GLY A 12 -1.22 -21.30 4.28
C GLY A 12 -1.61 -19.93 4.86
N THR A 13 -1.04 -19.53 5.99
CA THR A 13 -1.10 -18.13 6.45
C THR A 13 0.26 -17.76 7.03
N SER A 14 0.94 -16.81 6.39
CA SER A 14 2.21 -16.26 6.88
C SER A 14 1.91 -15.20 7.93
N PHE A 15 1.95 -15.55 9.21
CA PHE A 15 1.91 -14.56 10.28
C PHE A 15 3.34 -14.03 10.52
N VAL A 16 3.63 -12.81 10.06
CA VAL A 16 4.85 -12.11 10.46
C VAL A 16 4.59 -11.48 11.83
N THR A 17 5.11 -12.11 12.89
CA THR A 17 4.99 -11.59 14.26
C THR A 17 6.05 -10.51 14.49
N PHE A 18 5.62 -9.32 14.91
CA PHE A 18 6.50 -8.25 15.37
C PHE A 18 7.06 -8.62 16.75
N ILE A 19 8.34 -8.97 16.84
CA ILE A 19 9.02 -9.12 18.14
C ILE A 19 9.47 -7.73 18.57
N LYS A 20 8.83 -7.19 19.62
CA LYS A 20 9.27 -5.94 20.26
C LYS A 20 10.58 -6.22 21.01
N VAL A 21 11.71 -5.76 20.47
CA VAL A 21 13.00 -5.84 21.16
C VAL A 21 13.06 -4.65 22.15
N PRO A 22 13.25 -4.88 23.46
CA PRO A 22 13.45 -3.78 24.39
C PRO A 22 14.87 -3.22 24.20
N LEU A 23 14.96 -1.92 23.89
CA LEU A 23 16.24 -1.22 23.85
C LEU A 23 16.68 -0.93 25.29
N ASN A 24 17.75 -1.61 25.73
CA ASN A 24 18.48 -1.19 26.92
C ASN A 24 19.13 0.17 26.65
N GLY A 25 18.90 1.09 27.58
CA GLY A 25 19.30 2.50 27.63
C GLY A 25 20.50 2.93 26.80
N GLY A 26 20.29 3.99 26.02
CA GLY A 26 21.33 4.82 25.43
C GLY A 26 20.77 5.72 24.34
N SER A 27 20.64 7.02 24.65
CA SER A 27 20.44 8.20 23.78
C SER A 27 19.51 8.09 22.56
N LEU A 28 18.60 9.08 22.45
CA LEU A 28 17.87 9.43 21.24
C LEU A 28 18.85 9.77 20.11
N ASP A 29 19.34 8.76 19.39
CA ASP A 29 20.26 8.93 18.28
C ASP A 29 19.52 8.60 16.98
N SER A 30 19.54 9.56 16.06
CA SER A 30 18.98 9.60 14.71
C SER A 30 19.55 8.57 13.74
N THR A 31 20.02 7.42 14.24
CA THR A 31 20.58 6.36 13.42
C THR A 31 19.46 5.58 12.75
N PRO A 32 19.47 5.44 11.40
CA PRO A 32 18.52 4.58 10.71
C PRO A 32 18.62 3.18 11.28
N VAL A 33 17.48 2.57 11.59
CA VAL A 33 17.44 1.16 11.96
C VAL A 33 17.83 0.34 10.72
N ILE A 34 19.13 0.04 10.56
CA ILE A 34 19.63 -0.92 9.56
C ILE A 34 19.35 -2.33 10.10
N ASP A 35 18.07 -2.66 10.25
CA ASP A 35 17.58 -3.95 10.77
C ASP A 35 16.59 -4.55 9.78
N GLY A 36 17.07 -5.00 8.62
CA GLY A 36 16.30 -5.79 7.64
C GLY A 36 14.95 -5.22 7.17
N THR A 37 14.59 -4.00 7.58
CA THR A 37 13.24 -3.44 7.44
C THR A 37 13.05 -2.88 6.04
N ASP A 38 14.11 -2.35 5.43
CA ASP A 38 14.14 -2.02 3.99
C ASP A 38 13.86 -3.27 3.14
N LEU A 39 14.48 -4.42 3.45
CA LEU A 39 14.20 -5.68 2.75
C LEU A 39 12.76 -6.16 2.97
N ARG A 40 12.23 -6.03 4.19
CA ARG A 40 10.83 -6.38 4.50
C ARG A 40 9.85 -5.47 3.76
N LEU A 41 10.10 -4.16 3.75
CA LEU A 41 9.29 -3.18 3.02
C LEU A 41 9.29 -3.49 1.52
N ARG A 42 10.46 -3.79 0.93
CA ARG A 42 10.57 -4.24 -0.48
C ARG A 42 9.72 -5.47 -0.75
N ILE A 43 9.82 -6.50 0.09
CA ILE A 43 9.02 -7.74 -0.05
C ILE A 43 7.52 -7.42 0.05
N THR A 44 7.12 -6.59 1.01
CA THR A 44 5.72 -6.15 1.16
C THR A 44 5.22 -5.43 -0.09
N TYR A 45 6.01 -4.50 -0.66
CA TYR A 45 5.64 -3.82 -1.90
C TYR A 45 5.49 -4.79 -3.06
N VAL A 46 6.42 -5.73 -3.22
CA VAL A 46 6.36 -6.75 -4.28
C VAL A 46 5.11 -7.62 -4.15
N GLN A 47 4.81 -8.13 -2.96
CA GLN A 47 3.64 -8.98 -2.71
C GLN A 47 2.32 -8.23 -2.96
N ASN A 48 2.21 -7.03 -2.41
CA ASN A 48 1.02 -6.20 -2.57
C ASN A 48 0.85 -5.74 -4.03
N LYS A 49 1.95 -5.53 -4.77
CA LYS A 49 1.91 -5.21 -6.20
C LYS A 49 1.27 -6.33 -7.00
N LEU A 50 1.65 -7.58 -6.76
CA LEU A 50 1.02 -8.73 -7.44
C LEU A 50 -0.48 -8.81 -7.15
N GLU A 51 -0.90 -8.55 -5.91
CA GLU A 51 -2.33 -8.47 -5.56
C GLU A 51 -3.04 -7.30 -6.27
N ALA A 52 -2.40 -6.13 -6.37
CA ALA A 52 -2.94 -4.96 -7.05
C ALA A 52 -3.03 -5.16 -8.59
N GLU A 53 -2.05 -5.84 -9.19
CA GLU A 53 -2.07 -6.23 -10.60
C GLU A 53 -3.23 -7.20 -10.86
N GLN A 54 -3.40 -8.21 -10.01
CA GLN A 54 -4.52 -9.14 -10.11
C GLN A 54 -5.87 -8.42 -10.00
N LEU A 55 -6.00 -7.48 -9.06
CA LEU A 55 -7.20 -6.65 -8.93
C LEU A 55 -7.52 -5.89 -10.22
N TYR A 56 -6.49 -5.35 -10.88
CA TYR A 56 -6.68 -4.66 -12.17
C TYR A 56 -7.05 -5.63 -13.31
N GLN A 57 -6.47 -6.83 -13.34
CA GLN A 57 -6.85 -7.86 -14.31
C GLN A 57 -8.29 -8.34 -14.10
N ASP A 58 -8.73 -8.51 -12.86
CA ASP A 58 -10.12 -8.86 -12.52
C ASP A 58 -11.09 -7.76 -12.99
N TYR A 59 -10.74 -6.49 -12.75
CA TYR A 59 -11.48 -5.33 -13.26
C TYR A 59 -11.63 -5.37 -14.78
N LEU A 60 -10.54 -5.61 -15.52
CA LEU A 60 -10.58 -5.72 -16.98
C LEU A 60 -11.41 -6.94 -17.43
N GLY A 61 -11.32 -8.06 -16.71
CA GLY A 61 -12.10 -9.26 -16.99
C GLY A 61 -13.61 -9.01 -16.89
N ILE A 62 -14.06 -8.32 -15.84
CA ILE A 62 -15.46 -7.94 -15.67
C ILE A 62 -15.86 -6.92 -16.74
N LEU A 63 -15.04 -5.88 -16.95
CA LEU A 63 -15.34 -4.79 -17.89
C LEU A 63 -15.48 -5.29 -19.34
N THR A 64 -14.72 -6.31 -19.72
CA THR A 64 -14.69 -6.86 -21.07
C THR A 64 -15.58 -8.10 -21.25
N ASP A 65 -16.31 -8.53 -20.21
CA ASP A 65 -17.26 -9.63 -20.34
C ASP A 65 -18.47 -9.18 -21.16
N TRP A 66 -18.53 -9.65 -22.39
CA TRP A 66 -19.60 -9.38 -23.34
C TRP A 66 -20.99 -9.81 -22.84
N LYS A 67 -21.08 -10.70 -21.85
CA LYS A 67 -22.35 -11.13 -21.27
C LYS A 67 -22.97 -10.09 -20.35
N LEU A 68 -22.16 -9.20 -19.78
CA LEU A 68 -22.62 -8.19 -18.83
C LEU A 68 -23.15 -6.94 -19.54
N GLY A 69 -22.74 -6.68 -20.78
CA GLY A 69 -23.26 -5.56 -21.56
C GLY A 69 -23.13 -4.21 -20.84
N GLU A 70 -24.24 -3.51 -20.65
CA GLU A 70 -24.28 -2.21 -19.97
C GLU A 70 -23.93 -2.29 -18.47
N ASP A 71 -24.08 -3.46 -17.84
CA ASP A 71 -23.79 -3.69 -16.42
C ASP A 71 -22.28 -3.91 -16.15
N ALA A 72 -21.47 -4.12 -17.20
CA ALA A 72 -20.05 -4.47 -17.05
C ALA A 72 -19.25 -3.39 -16.30
N LEU A 73 -19.41 -2.13 -16.69
CA LEU A 73 -18.70 -1.00 -16.09
C LEU A 73 -19.06 -0.80 -14.60
N PRO A 74 -20.34 -0.65 -14.20
CA PRO A 74 -20.67 -0.45 -12.79
C PRO A 74 -20.27 -1.64 -11.91
N LEU A 75 -20.34 -2.87 -12.41
CA LEU A 75 -19.88 -4.05 -11.68
C LEU A 75 -18.35 -4.07 -11.52
N ALA A 76 -17.60 -3.79 -12.59
CA ALA A 76 -16.14 -3.75 -12.56
C ALA A 76 -15.64 -2.69 -11.59
N GLU A 77 -16.18 -1.47 -11.66
CA GLU A 77 -15.83 -0.39 -10.74
C GLU A 77 -16.23 -0.69 -9.30
N GLY A 78 -17.43 -1.26 -9.08
CA GLY A 78 -17.90 -1.67 -7.76
C GLY A 78 -16.99 -2.72 -7.11
N TYR A 79 -16.62 -3.76 -7.86
CA TYR A 79 -15.68 -4.80 -7.41
C TYR A 79 -14.32 -4.18 -7.05
N ARG A 80 -13.76 -3.39 -7.97
CA ARG A 80 -12.44 -2.79 -7.80
C ARG A 80 -12.39 -1.87 -6.59
N ALA A 81 -13.38 -0.98 -6.46
CA ALA A 81 -13.48 -0.04 -5.35
C ALA A 81 -13.67 -0.74 -4.01
N ALA A 82 -14.54 -1.75 -3.93
CA ALA A 82 -14.77 -2.49 -2.69
C ALA A 82 -13.51 -3.24 -2.23
N TYR A 83 -12.82 -3.93 -3.15
CA TYR A 83 -11.59 -4.65 -2.83
C TYR A 83 -10.49 -3.68 -2.38
N PHE A 84 -10.23 -2.63 -3.16
CA PHE A 84 -9.21 -1.65 -2.85
C PHE A 84 -9.47 -0.97 -1.49
N ALA A 85 -10.70 -0.51 -1.24
CA ALA A 85 -11.10 0.07 0.04
C ALA A 85 -10.90 -0.90 1.22
N SER A 86 -11.20 -2.19 1.03
CA SER A 86 -11.00 -3.20 2.09
C SER A 86 -9.54 -3.41 2.48
N LYS A 87 -8.61 -3.15 1.55
CA LYS A 87 -7.16 -3.28 1.73
C LYS A 87 -6.53 -2.04 2.35
N VAL A 88 -6.95 -0.84 1.92
CA VAL A 88 -6.34 0.43 2.35
C VAL A 88 -6.99 1.08 3.57
N ARG A 89 -8.17 0.60 4.00
CA ARG A 89 -8.79 1.07 5.24
C ARG A 89 -7.85 0.88 6.43
N SER A 90 -8.07 1.67 7.49
CA SER A 90 -7.30 1.51 8.73
C SER A 90 -7.32 0.07 9.23
N GLY A 91 -6.14 -0.52 9.43
CA GLY A 91 -5.97 -1.92 9.82
C GLY A 91 -6.15 -2.95 8.69
N GLY A 92 -6.37 -2.51 7.46
CA GLY A 92 -6.32 -3.36 6.28
C GLY A 92 -4.88 -3.74 5.90
N ASP A 93 -4.73 -4.76 5.06
CA ASP A 93 -3.42 -5.33 4.72
C ASP A 93 -2.45 -4.32 4.08
N TRP A 94 -2.97 -3.26 3.45
CA TRP A 94 -2.17 -2.24 2.77
C TRP A 94 -2.00 -0.96 3.60
N ASP A 95 -2.58 -0.89 4.81
CA ASP A 95 -2.34 0.16 5.78
C ASP A 95 -1.01 -0.08 6.52
N LEU A 96 0.09 0.39 5.93
CA LEU A 96 1.41 0.24 6.53
C LEU A 96 1.66 1.21 7.69
N LYS A 97 0.81 2.22 7.93
CA LYS A 97 1.02 3.22 8.99
C LYS A 97 0.96 2.57 10.37
N ILE A 98 0.10 1.57 10.57
CA ILE A 98 -0.05 0.84 11.84
C ILE A 98 1.19 0.01 12.20
N PRO A 99 1.65 -0.95 11.35
CA PRO A 99 2.80 -1.79 11.69
C PRO A 99 4.12 -1.01 11.76
N LEU A 100 4.25 0.09 11.00
CA LEU A 100 5.44 0.95 11.02
C LEU A 100 5.41 1.97 12.17
N GLY A 101 4.21 2.43 12.57
CA GLY A 101 4.05 3.56 13.44
C GLY A 101 4.33 4.87 12.70
N VAL A 102 3.40 5.82 12.85
CA VAL A 102 3.30 7.06 12.07
C VAL A 102 4.61 7.87 12.05
N SER A 103 5.27 8.02 13.21
CA SER A 103 6.48 8.83 13.36
C SER A 103 7.80 8.03 13.36
N THR A 104 7.75 6.71 13.29
CA THR A 104 8.97 5.87 13.32
C THR A 104 9.70 6.01 11.99
N ARG A 105 11.01 6.26 12.03
CA ARG A 105 11.82 6.48 10.82
C ARG A 105 12.54 5.22 10.36
N TYR A 106 12.49 5.00 9.05
CA TYR A 106 13.08 3.88 8.34
C TYR A 106 13.94 4.37 7.18
N SER A 107 14.95 3.58 6.83
CA SER A 107 15.59 3.71 5.52
C SER A 107 14.65 3.12 4.47
N PHE A 108 14.11 3.95 3.59
CA PHE A 108 13.24 3.57 2.48
C PHE A 108 13.70 4.32 1.23
N LEU A 109 13.94 3.59 0.13
CA LEU A 109 14.48 4.17 -1.12
C LEU A 109 15.73 5.04 -0.90
N TYR A 110 16.63 4.56 -0.02
CA TYR A 110 17.88 5.25 0.36
C TYR A 110 17.68 6.60 1.06
N GLN A 111 16.47 6.90 1.52
CA GLN A 111 16.14 8.12 2.25
C GLN A 111 15.54 7.77 3.61
N LEU A 112 15.71 8.66 4.59
CA LEU A 112 15.07 8.51 5.89
C LEU A 112 13.62 9.00 5.80
N ARG A 113 12.68 8.07 5.88
CA ARG A 113 11.23 8.34 5.78
C ARG A 113 10.52 7.78 7.00
N ASP A 114 9.47 8.46 7.46
CA ASP A 114 8.64 7.94 8.55
C ASP A 114 7.55 6.98 8.04
N GLY A 115 6.91 6.26 8.97
CA GLY A 115 5.84 5.32 8.64
C GLY A 115 4.64 5.98 7.97
N GLU A 116 4.38 7.25 8.27
CA GLU A 116 3.38 8.07 7.57
C GLU A 116 3.68 8.21 6.08
N TYR A 117 4.86 8.71 5.74
CA TYR A 117 5.30 8.82 4.36
C TYR A 117 5.25 7.46 3.66
N ILE A 118 5.79 6.41 4.27
CA ILE A 118 5.86 5.08 3.65
C ILE A 118 4.45 4.51 3.41
N GLY A 119 3.50 4.72 4.33
CA GLY A 119 2.12 4.29 4.17
C GLY A 119 1.38 5.07 3.08
N ASN A 120 1.55 6.39 3.02
CA ASN A 120 0.96 7.25 1.98
C ASN A 120 1.54 6.93 0.59
N HIS A 121 2.87 6.75 0.52
CA HIS A 121 3.55 6.31 -0.69
C HIS A 121 3.04 4.95 -1.16
N HIS A 122 2.90 3.99 -0.25
CA HIS A 122 2.36 2.66 -0.56
C HIS A 122 0.93 2.73 -1.12
N TYR A 123 0.08 3.57 -0.53
CA TYR A 123 -1.27 3.83 -1.04
C TYR A 123 -1.26 4.33 -2.49
N GLY A 124 -0.43 5.36 -2.79
CA GLY A 124 -0.30 5.90 -4.14
C GLY A 124 0.23 4.88 -5.16
N TYR A 125 1.22 4.09 -4.74
CA TYR A 125 1.79 3.02 -5.56
C TYR A 125 0.76 1.95 -5.88
N MET A 126 0.12 1.34 -4.87
CA MET A 126 -0.82 0.24 -5.06
C MET A 126 -2.08 0.68 -5.80
N GLY A 127 -2.56 1.90 -5.55
CA GLY A 127 -3.70 2.46 -6.27
C GLY A 127 -3.43 2.64 -7.76
N THR A 128 -2.23 3.09 -8.11
CA THR A 128 -1.83 3.26 -9.52
C THR A 128 -1.72 1.91 -10.21
N VAL A 129 -1.13 0.91 -9.54
CA VAL A 129 -1.05 -0.47 -10.04
C VAL A 129 -2.44 -1.09 -10.22
N ALA A 130 -3.38 -0.81 -9.32
CA ALA A 130 -4.79 -1.20 -9.44
C ALA A 130 -5.57 -0.44 -10.54
N GLY A 131 -4.90 0.43 -11.31
CA GLY A 131 -5.47 1.15 -12.46
C GLY A 131 -6.27 2.40 -12.08
N TYR A 132 -6.11 2.94 -10.88
CA TYR A 132 -6.69 4.24 -10.55
C TYR A 132 -5.89 5.38 -11.16
N SER A 133 -6.58 6.43 -11.59
CA SER A 133 -5.93 7.65 -12.04
C SER A 133 -5.32 8.41 -10.87
N SER A 134 -4.26 9.18 -11.13
CA SER A 134 -3.67 10.07 -10.13
C SER A 134 -4.70 11.06 -9.56
N PHE A 135 -5.68 11.48 -10.35
CA PHE A 135 -6.79 12.30 -9.86
C PHE A 135 -7.61 11.57 -8.79
N VAL A 136 -8.03 10.32 -9.03
CA VAL A 136 -8.79 9.55 -8.03
C VAL A 136 -7.98 9.33 -6.76
N LEU A 137 -6.68 9.04 -6.90
CA LEU A 137 -5.80 8.79 -5.76
C LEU A 137 -5.47 10.05 -4.95
N ARG A 138 -5.47 11.23 -5.58
CA ARG A 138 -5.25 12.53 -4.88
C ARG A 138 -6.53 13.12 -4.30
N VAL A 139 -7.66 12.82 -4.95
CA VAL A 139 -8.98 13.43 -4.71
C VAL A 139 -9.97 12.35 -4.29
N ALA A 140 -9.54 11.34 -3.53
CA ALA A 140 -10.48 10.33 -3.04
C ALA A 140 -11.53 10.91 -2.08
N ALA A 141 -11.38 12.19 -1.71
CA ALA A 141 -12.42 13.07 -1.21
C ALA A 141 -13.33 13.72 -2.31
N GLY A 142 -13.46 13.14 -3.51
CA GLY A 142 -14.27 13.68 -4.62
C GLY A 142 -14.71 12.65 -5.66
N ALA A 143 -14.19 11.41 -5.63
CA ALA A 143 -14.68 10.28 -6.41
C ALA A 143 -16.14 9.88 -6.08
N TYR A 144 -16.74 10.53 -5.06
CA TYR A 144 -18.15 10.46 -4.68
C TYR A 144 -19.12 10.68 -5.86
N GLN A 145 -18.75 11.48 -6.88
CA GLN A 145 -19.67 11.75 -8.00
C GLN A 145 -19.77 10.63 -9.04
N VAL A 146 -18.80 9.72 -9.12
CA VAL A 146 -18.87 8.57 -10.05
C VAL A 146 -19.63 7.39 -9.41
N TRP A 147 -19.84 7.43 -8.09
CA TRP A 147 -20.23 6.26 -7.31
C TRP A 147 -21.49 6.50 -6.49
N SER A 148 -22.63 6.57 -7.16
CA SER A 148 -23.91 6.56 -6.46
C SER A 148 -24.04 5.30 -5.61
N GLY A 149 -23.98 5.45 -4.28
CA GLY A 149 -24.72 4.61 -3.34
C GLY A 149 -23.97 3.96 -2.21
N THR A 150 -22.65 4.02 -2.15
CA THR A 150 -21.89 3.30 -1.10
C THR A 150 -21.01 4.24 -0.30
N SER A 151 -20.91 3.95 0.98
CA SER A 151 -20.55 4.90 2.03
C SER A 151 -19.24 4.47 2.67
N HIS A 152 -18.11 4.77 2.02
CA HIS A 152 -16.78 4.41 2.54
C HIS A 152 -15.78 5.58 2.48
N TRP A 153 -16.26 6.78 2.83
CA TRP A 153 -15.44 8.00 2.87
C TRP A 153 -14.44 8.06 4.04
N GLU A 154 -14.82 7.49 5.17
CA GLU A 154 -14.12 7.65 6.46
C GLU A 154 -12.70 7.05 6.43
N PHE A 155 -12.44 6.10 5.54
CA PHE A 155 -11.14 5.45 5.38
C PHE A 155 -10.16 6.29 4.57
N MET A 156 -10.69 7.10 3.67
CA MET A 156 -9.91 7.92 2.75
C MET A 156 -9.49 9.22 3.45
N SER A 157 -10.37 9.85 4.23
CA SER A 157 -10.11 11.17 4.84
C SER A 157 -8.77 11.30 5.59
N SER A 158 -8.26 10.24 6.24
CA SER A 158 -6.98 10.32 6.96
C SER A 158 -5.72 10.42 6.08
N TYR A 159 -5.85 10.26 4.75
CA TYR A 159 -4.72 10.32 3.80
C TYR A 159 -4.64 11.65 3.03
N PHE A 160 -5.58 12.59 3.24
CA PHE A 160 -5.75 13.75 2.34
C PHE A 160 -5.71 15.12 3.03
N ASP A 161 -5.54 15.16 4.36
CA ASP A 161 -5.67 16.38 5.14
C ASP A 161 -4.33 17.13 5.30
N ASP A 162 -3.18 16.47 5.10
CA ASP A 162 -1.84 17.09 5.18
C ASP A 162 -1.17 17.23 3.78
N PRO A 163 -0.60 18.40 3.43
CA PRO A 163 0.23 18.57 2.23
C PRO A 163 1.36 17.53 2.07
N ASN A 164 1.91 17.02 3.18
CA ASN A 164 2.93 15.98 3.18
C ASN A 164 2.37 14.62 2.74
N ASP A 165 1.10 14.33 3.02
CA ASP A 165 0.43 13.12 2.54
C ASP A 165 0.36 13.13 1.02
N GLN A 166 -0.02 14.27 0.43
CA GLN A 166 -0.10 14.45 -1.01
C GLN A 166 1.26 14.29 -1.70
N ILE A 167 2.35 14.77 -1.08
CA ILE A 167 3.72 14.56 -1.60
C ILE A 167 4.04 13.06 -1.63
N ALA A 168 3.82 12.36 -0.53
CA ALA A 168 4.12 10.93 -0.44
C ALA A 168 3.28 10.09 -1.42
N ILE A 169 1.98 10.39 -1.55
CA ILE A 169 1.09 9.74 -2.53
C ILE A 169 1.60 9.99 -3.96
N ASN A 170 2.04 11.21 -4.27
CA ASN A 170 2.57 11.56 -5.59
C ASN A 170 3.87 10.83 -5.91
N ASP A 171 4.78 10.75 -4.93
CA ASP A 171 6.00 9.96 -5.07
C ASP A 171 5.64 8.50 -5.37
N GLY A 172 4.69 7.91 -4.62
CA GLY A 172 4.20 6.55 -4.86
C GLY A 172 3.60 6.32 -6.25
N ILE A 173 2.82 7.28 -6.76
CA ILE A 173 2.26 7.25 -8.13
C ILE A 173 3.38 7.24 -9.17
N HIS A 174 4.42 8.05 -9.00
CA HIS A 174 5.54 8.12 -9.95
C HIS A 174 6.44 6.89 -9.87
N ASP A 175 6.56 6.31 -8.68
CA ASP A 175 7.50 5.25 -8.37
C ASP A 175 6.99 3.85 -8.76
N VAL A 176 5.83 3.69 -9.40
CA VAL A 176 5.29 2.37 -9.83
C VAL A 176 6.23 1.56 -10.72
N ASN A 177 7.12 2.25 -11.44
CA ASN A 177 8.14 1.66 -12.30
C ASN A 177 9.47 1.38 -11.56
N LEU A 178 9.58 1.75 -10.28
CA LEU A 178 10.73 1.37 -9.47
C LEU A 178 10.74 -0.14 -9.27
N ASP A 179 11.91 -0.70 -9.50
CA ASP A 179 12.22 -2.08 -9.18
C ASP A 179 12.59 -2.21 -7.70
N PHE A 180 11.67 -2.76 -6.89
CA PHE A 180 11.93 -3.07 -5.49
C PHE A 180 12.71 -4.38 -5.29
N GLY A 181 13.10 -5.07 -6.36
CA GLY A 181 13.96 -6.25 -6.32
C GLY A 181 13.48 -7.46 -7.14
N GLU A 182 12.64 -7.25 -8.14
CA GLU A 182 12.15 -8.30 -9.04
C GLU A 182 12.82 -8.27 -10.44
N GLY A 183 13.59 -7.26 -10.81
CA GLY A 183 14.23 -7.24 -12.13
C GLY A 183 13.24 -7.35 -13.30
N VAL A 184 11.98 -6.95 -13.11
CA VAL A 184 10.95 -7.03 -14.17
C VAL A 184 11.01 -5.77 -15.00
N PHE A 185 11.82 -5.85 -16.06
CA PHE A 185 11.68 -5.02 -17.25
C PHE A 185 10.37 -5.42 -17.96
N TRP A 186 9.52 -4.44 -18.26
CA TRP A 186 8.60 -4.53 -19.40
C TRP A 186 9.09 -3.57 -20.47
#